data_AF-A0A3C2E1D5-F1
#
_entry.id   AF-A0A3C2E1D5-F1
#
_cell.length_a   1.000
_cell.length_b   1.000
_cell.length_c   1.000
_cell.angle_alpha   90.00
_cell.angle_beta   90.00
_cell.angle_gamma   90.00
#
_symmetry.space_group_name_H-M   'P 1'
#
loop_
_entity.id
_entity.type
_entity.pdbx_description
1 polymer ?
#
loop_
_entity_poly.entity_id
_entity_poly.type
_entity_poly.pdbx_seq_one_letter_code
_entity_poly.pdbx_strand_id
1 'polypeptide(L)' 'MTASRILVIKLGALGDFIQAMGPFRVIREFHREARITLLTTAPFAALARECGYF' A
#
# COMPACT_ATOMS: atom_id res chain seq x y z
N MET A 1 21.97 4.70 8.61
CA MET A 1 21.39 4.47 7.27
C MET A 1 20.00 5.06 7.23
N THR A 2 19.66 5.89 6.26
CA THR A 2 18.30 6.44 6.13
C THR A 2 17.34 5.35 5.66
N ALA A 3 16.22 5.15 6.34
CA ALA A 3 15.20 4.19 5.93
C ALA A 3 14.73 4.48 4.49
N SER A 4 14.63 3.43 3.67
CA SER A 4 14.16 3.54 2.28
C SER A 4 12.72 4.07 2.23
N ARG A 5 12.41 4.90 1.23
CA ARG A 5 11.07 5.50 1.04
C ARG A 5 10.47 4.97 -0.25
N ILE A 6 9.28 4.39 -0.16
CA ILE A 6 8.58 3.75 -1.28
C ILE A 6 7.20 4.40 -1.44
N LEU A 7 6.85 4.76 -2.67
CA LEU A 7 5.51 5.22 -3.03
C LEU A 7 4.83 4.16 -3.88
N VAL A 8 3.68 3.67 -3.43
CA VAL A 8 2.79 2.79 -4.20
C VAL A 8 1.64 3.64 -4.71
N ILE A 9 1.31 3.54 -6.00
CA ILE A 9 0.21 4.28 -6.62
C ILE A 9 -0.88 3.31 -7.03
N LYS A 10 -2.08 3.46 -6.46
CA LYS A 10 -3.26 2.66 -6.80
C LYS A 10 -4.51 3.52 -6.87
N LEU A 11 -4.85 3.97 -8.07
CA LEU A 11 -5.96 4.88 -8.37
C LEU A 11 -7.14 4.22 -9.11
N GLY A 12 -7.17 2.88 -9.16
CA GLY A 12 -8.22 2.13 -9.86
C GLY A 12 -9.51 1.99 -9.07
N ALA A 13 -10.42 1.16 -9.57
CA ALA A 13 -11.72 0.87 -8.98
C ALA A 13 -11.61 -0.23 -7.90
N LEU A 14 -12.74 -0.54 -7.24
CA LEU A 14 -12.79 -1.50 -6.14
C LEU A 14 -12.19 -2.86 -6.51
N GLY A 15 -12.58 -3.44 -7.66
CA GLY A 15 -12.15 -4.79 -8.04
C GLY A 15 -10.63 -4.92 -8.16
N ASP A 16 -10.00 -3.96 -8.83
CA ASP A 16 -8.54 -3.97 -8.99
C ASP A 16 -7.79 -3.53 -7.71
N PHE A 17 -8.41 -2.72 -6.85
CA PHE A 17 -7.88 -2.39 -5.53
C PHE A 17 -7.81 -3.63 -4.64
N ILE A 18 -8.87 -4.44 -4.60
CA ILE A 18 -8.91 -5.68 -3.83
C ILE A 18 -7.88 -6.69 -4.35
N GLN A 19 -7.72 -6.83 -5.68
CA GLN A 19 -6.67 -7.67 -6.26
C GLN A 19 -5.25 -7.21 -5.88
N ALA A 20 -5.06 -5.91 -5.68
CA ALA A 20 -3.76 -5.35 -5.28
C ALA A 20 -3.38 -5.63 -3.81
N MET A 21 -4.30 -6.11 -2.97
CA MET A 21 -4.02 -6.44 -1.56
C MET A 21 -2.93 -7.51 -1.40
N GLY A 22 -2.87 -8.49 -2.31
CA GLY A 22 -1.79 -9.49 -2.35
C GLY A 22 -0.42 -8.83 -2.58
N PRO A 23 -0.23 -8.08 -3.68
CA PRO A 23 0.97 -7.29 -3.91
C PRO A 23 1.35 -6.34 -2.76
N PHE A 24 0.39 -5.66 -2.12
CA PHE A 24 0.67 -4.77 -0.98
C PHE A 24 1.32 -5.49 0.19
N ARG A 25 0.79 -6.67 0.53
CA ARG A 25 1.36 -7.53 1.58
C ARG A 25 2.79 -7.93 1.26
N VAL A 26 3.03 -8.39 0.03
CA VAL A 26 4.36 -8.81 -0.42
C VAL A 26 5.35 -7.65 -0.34
N ILE A 27 4.98 -6.47 -0.84
CA ILE A 27 5.82 -5.27 -0.75
C ILE A 27 6.20 -4.96 0.71
N ARG A 28 5.25 -5.03 1.65
CA ARG A 28 5.53 -4.83 3.09
C ARG A 28 6.47 -5.90 3.65
N GLU A 29 6.26 -7.17 3.31
CA GLU A 29 7.07 -8.29 3.82
C GLU A 29 8.53 -8.21 3.36
N PHE A 30 8.79 -7.75 2.14
CA PHE A 30 10.14 -7.56 1.59
C PHE A 30 10.80 -6.26 2.05
N HIS A 31 10.02 -5.20 2.31
CA HIS A 31 10.53 -3.88 2.70
C HIS A 31 10.11 -3.51 4.13
N ARG A 32 10.41 -4.38 5.09
CA ARG A 32 9.95 -4.26 6.49
C ARG A 32 10.31 -2.93 7.14
N GLU A 33 11.52 -2.44 6.89
CA GLU A 33 12.03 -1.20 7.47
C GLU A 33 11.76 0.05 6.62
N ALA A 34 11.16 -0.12 5.43
CA ALA A 34 10.88 1.01 4.56
C ALA A 34 9.64 1.78 5.03
N ARG A 35 9.68 3.11 4.84
CA ARG A 35 8.48 3.94 4.90
C ARG A 35 7.74 3.80 3.57
N ILE A 36 6.58 3.14 3.60
CA ILE A 36 5.77 2.89 2.40
C ILE A 36 4.54 3.80 2.48
N THR A 37 4.29 4.56 1.41
CA THR A 37 3.10 5.42 1.31
C THR A 37 2.25 4.93 0.16
N LEU A 38 0.94 4.80 0.39
CA LEU A 38 -0.03 4.54 -0.67
C LEU A 38 -0.66 5.85 -1.13
N LEU A 39 -0.56 6.14 -2.43
CA LEU A 39 -1.42 7.12 -3.09
C LEU A 39 -2.63 6.40 -3.68
N THR A 40 -3.80 6.65 -3.10
CA THR A 40 -5.09 6.12 -3.55
C THR A 40 -6.19 7.17 -3.47
N THR A 41 -7.41 6.83 -3.89
CA THR A 41 -8.57 7.72 -3.84
C THR A 41 -9.27 7.66 -2.47
N ALA A 42 -10.04 8.71 -2.15
CA ALA A 42 -10.65 8.87 -0.83
C ALA A 42 -11.46 7.65 -0.33
N PRO A 43 -12.27 6.95 -1.16
CA PRO A 43 -13.05 5.79 -0.71
C PRO A 43 -12.21 4.63 -0.16
N PHE A 44 -10.96 4.48 -0.61
CA PHE A 44 -10.10 3.35 -0.23
C PHE A 44 -9.13 3.69 0.91
N ALA A 45 -9.07 4.95 1.34
CA ALA A 45 -8.10 5.39 2.33
C ALA A 45 -8.29 4.73 3.70
N ALA A 46 -9.53 4.48 4.13
CA ALA A 46 -9.81 3.78 5.38
C ALA A 46 -9.37 2.31 5.31
N LEU A 47 -9.80 1.60 4.26
CA LEU A 47 -9.42 0.21 4.01
C LEU A 47 -7.89 0.04 3.93
N ALA A 48 -7.18 0.95 3.27
CA ALA A 48 -5.73 0.93 3.15
C ALA A 48 -5.00 1.13 4.49
N ARG A 49 -5.59 1.88 5.44
CA ARG A 49 -5.04 2.05 6.78
C ARG A 49 -5.27 0.81 7.64
N GLU A 50 -6.44 0.21 7.52
CA GLU A 50 -6.83 -0.96 8.31
C GLU A 50 -6.09 -2.24 7.88
N CYS A 51 -5.60 -2.33 6.65
CA CYS A 51 -4.90 -3.51 6.17
C CYS A 51 -3.46 -3.67 6.71
N GLY A 52 -2.87 -2.62 7.29
CA GLY A 52 -1.56 -2.69 7.96
C GLY A 52 -0.34 -2.83 7.04
N TYR A 53 -0.49 -2.60 5.72
CA TYR A 53 0.62 -2.74 4.77
C TYR A 53 1.42 -1.46 4.54
N PHE A 54 0.91 -0.29 4.95
CA PHE A 54 1.50 1.03 4.67
C PHE A 54 1.90 1.75 5.95
#